data_AF-A0A9E1WVH5-F1
#
_entry.id   AF-A0A9E1WVH5-F1
#
_cell.length_a   1.000
_cell.length_b   1.000
_cell.length_c   1.000
_cell.angle_alpha   90.00
_cell.angle_beta   90.00
_cell.angle_gamma   90.00
#
_symmetry.space_group_name_H-M   'P 1'
#
loop_
_entity.id
_entity.type
_entity.pdbx_description
1 polymer ?
#
loop_
_entity_poly.entity_id
_entity_poly.type
_entity_poly.pdbx_seq_one_letter_code
_entity_poly.pdbx_strand_id
1 'polypeptide(L)'
;MSDWQHDILRMIYNDPDATKRLKRRIRQRLPPVEVDYKGCRMKVHPADNNTEFLIWRMGCTHEERALRDILGHLGSDPYVAFDVGANAGSFSVRLGASAPIRLSDTCV
;
A
#
# COMPACT_ATOMS: atom_id res chain seq x y z
N MET A 1 -9.19 17.56 3.48
CA MET A 1 -8.34 18.75 3.28
C MET A 1 -7.54 18.52 2.01
N SER A 2 -7.27 19.54 1.19
CA SER A 2 -6.58 19.34 -0.08
C SER A 2 -5.16 18.81 0.16
N ASP A 3 -4.86 17.60 -0.32
CA ASP A 3 -3.55 16.94 -0.24
C ASP A 3 -2.54 17.48 -1.27
N TRP A 4 -2.78 18.68 -1.81
CA TRP A 4 -1.96 19.31 -2.85
C TRP A 4 -0.47 19.37 -2.50
N GLN A 5 -0.13 19.48 -1.21
CA GLN A 5 1.25 19.43 -0.74
C GLN A 5 1.90 18.07 -1.01
N HIS A 6 1.20 16.98 -0.73
CA HIS A 6 1.67 15.64 -1.05
C HIS A 6 1.79 15.43 -2.56
N ASP A 7 0.86 15.96 -3.34
CA ASP A 7 0.90 15.86 -4.80
C ASP A 7 2.13 16.57 -5.39
N ILE A 8 2.40 17.80 -4.94
CA ILE A 8 3.60 18.55 -5.36
C ILE A 8 4.88 17.82 -4.91
N LEU A 9 4.94 17.38 -3.66
CA LEU A 9 6.12 16.67 -3.15
C LEU A 9 6.34 15.35 -3.89
N ARG A 10 5.27 14.63 -4.25
CA ARG A 10 5.32 13.40 -5.04
C ARG A 10 5.80 13.67 -6.47
N MET A 11 5.29 14.73 -7.09
CA MET A 11 5.74 15.19 -8.41
C MET A 11 7.24 15.50 -8.39
N ILE A 12 7.71 16.33 -7.45
CA ILE A 12 9.14 16.67 -7.31
C ILE A 12 9.98 15.44 -6.99
N TYR A 13 9.49 14.51 -6.17
CA TYR A 13 10.24 13.29 -5.85
C TYR A 13 10.43 12.38 -7.07
N ASN A 14 9.40 12.28 -7.91
CA ASN A 14 9.42 11.42 -9.10
C ASN A 14 10.11 12.06 -10.31
N ASP A 15 10.37 13.36 -10.28
CA ASP A 15 11.15 14.08 -11.28
C ASP A 15 12.56 13.44 -11.45
N PRO A 16 12.99 13.10 -12.68
CA PRO A 16 14.31 12.55 -12.94
C PRO A 16 15.45 13.53 -12.62
N ASP A 17 15.22 14.84 -12.73
CA ASP A 17 16.22 15.89 -12.50
C ASP A 17 16.35 16.24 -11.01
N ALA A 18 15.42 15.79 -10.17
CA ALA A 18 15.50 16.01 -8.74
C ALA A 18 16.72 15.30 -8.11
N THR A 19 17.55 16.09 -7.42
CA THR A 19 18.78 15.57 -6.81
C THR A 19 18.51 14.54 -5.71
N LYS A 20 19.46 13.59 -5.50
CA LYS A 20 19.41 12.62 -4.38
C LYS A 20 19.24 13.31 -3.02
N ARG A 21 19.91 14.46 -2.82
CA ARG A 21 19.82 15.25 -1.59
C ARG A 21 18.40 15.77 -1.36
N LEU A 22 17.74 16.27 -2.41
CA LEU A 22 16.36 16.74 -2.34
C LEU A 22 15.40 15.58 -2.03
N LYS A 23 15.51 14.46 -2.76
CA LYS A 23 14.69 13.26 -2.52
C LYS A 23 14.81 12.76 -1.08
N ARG A 24 16.03 12.73 -0.53
CA ARG A 24 16.26 12.40 0.90
C ARG A 24 15.57 13.38 1.84
N ARG A 25 15.67 14.69 1.58
CA ARG A 25 15.04 15.72 2.42
C ARG A 25 13.52 15.66 2.41
N ILE A 26 12.93 15.36 1.25
CA ILE A 26 11.48 15.13 1.10
C ILE A 26 11.12 13.92 1.95
N ARG A 27 11.74 12.76 1.71
CA ARG A 27 11.42 11.51 2.42
C ARG A 27 11.44 11.65 3.93
N GLN A 28 12.47 12.31 4.49
CA GLN A 28 12.61 12.51 5.94
C GLN A 28 11.59 13.47 6.57
N ARG A 29 10.80 14.19 5.76
CA ARG A 29 9.87 15.23 6.24
C ARG A 29 8.44 15.01 5.76
N LEU A 30 8.16 13.89 5.10
CA LEU A 30 6.80 13.60 4.66
C LEU A 30 5.92 13.37 5.89
N PRO A 31 4.86 14.17 6.10
CA PRO A 31 3.92 13.90 7.17
C PRO A 31 3.05 12.68 6.82
N PRO A 32 2.36 12.10 7.81
CA PRO A 32 1.36 11.07 7.55
C PRO A 32 0.24 11.62 6.65
N VAL A 33 -0.29 10.79 5.76
CA VAL A 33 -1.31 11.16 4.77
C VAL A 33 -2.30 10.03 4.53
N GLU A 34 -3.54 10.37 4.21
CA GLU A 34 -4.53 9.37 3.76
C GLU A 34 -4.37 9.11 2.27
N VAL A 35 -4.41 7.84 1.88
CA VAL A 35 -4.35 7.41 0.47
C VAL A 35 -5.44 6.39 0.21
N ASP A 36 -5.93 6.37 -1.02
CA ASP A 36 -6.66 5.20 -1.52
C ASP A 36 -5.65 4.19 -2.04
N TYR A 37 -5.64 3.01 -1.44
CA TYR A 37 -4.84 1.90 -1.90
C TYR A 37 -5.74 0.68 -2.10
N LYS A 38 -5.97 0.33 -3.36
CA LYS A 38 -6.76 -0.84 -3.78
C LYS A 38 -8.17 -0.83 -3.19
N GLY A 39 -8.83 0.33 -3.13
CA GLY A 39 -10.17 0.47 -2.59
C GLY A 39 -10.24 0.50 -1.07
N CYS A 40 -9.09 0.52 -0.39
CA CYS A 40 -8.99 0.75 1.04
C CYS A 40 -8.45 2.16 1.30
N ARG A 41 -9.20 2.96 2.06
CA ARG A 41 -8.69 4.23 2.60
C ARG A 41 -7.77 3.91 3.77
N MET A 42 -6.50 4.27 3.64
CA MET A 42 -5.49 4.00 4.65
C MET A 42 -4.69 5.25 4.99
N LYS A 43 -4.33 5.38 6.26
CA LYS A 43 -3.39 6.40 6.73
C LYS A 43 -1.98 5.82 6.67
N VAL A 44 -1.13 6.42 5.84
CA VAL A 44 0.27 6.01 5.64
C VAL A 44 1.25 7.02 6.26
N HIS A 45 2.39 6.52 6.70
CA HIS A 45 3.53 7.16 7.36
C HIS A 45 4.78 6.99 6.49
N PRO A 46 4.85 7.66 5.32
CA PRO A 46 5.88 7.42 4.30
C PRO A 46 7.30 7.82 4.71
N ALA A 47 7.47 8.57 5.81
CA ALA A 47 8.80 8.84 6.36
C ALA A 47 9.36 7.65 7.16
N ASP A 48 8.47 6.87 7.79
CA ASP A 48 8.83 5.87 8.80
C ASP A 48 8.94 4.46 8.21
N ASN A 49 8.21 4.21 7.13
CA ASN A 49 8.08 2.88 6.55
C ASN A 49 8.27 2.86 5.03
N ASN A 50 9.05 1.90 4.52
CA ASN A 50 9.34 1.84 3.09
C ASN A 50 8.16 1.37 2.23
N THR A 51 7.34 0.45 2.71
CA THR A 51 6.15 0.00 1.97
C THR A 51 5.15 1.15 1.88
N GLU A 52 4.90 1.85 2.99
CA GLU A 52 4.03 3.03 3.03
C GLU A 52 4.57 4.17 2.15
N PHE A 53 5.89 4.34 2.11
CA PHE A 53 6.53 5.25 1.17
C PHE A 53 6.26 4.88 -0.29
N LEU A 54 6.30 3.60 -0.65
CA LEU A 54 6.03 3.14 -2.01
C LEU A 54 4.55 3.31 -2.37
N ILE A 55 3.63 3.02 -1.44
CA ILE A 55 2.21 3.31 -1.60
C ILE A 55 2.02 4.80 -1.87
N TRP A 56 2.61 5.67 -1.03
CA TRP A 56 2.55 7.12 -1.24
C TRP A 56 3.13 7.53 -2.59
N ARG A 57 4.29 6.98 -3.00
CA ARG A 57 5.04 7.42 -4.19
C ARG A 57 4.42 6.96 -5.51
N MET A 58 4.01 5.68 -5.56
CA MET A 58 3.69 4.96 -6.79
C MET A 58 2.28 4.37 -6.78
N GLY A 59 1.56 4.40 -5.65
CA GLY A 59 0.27 3.73 -5.49
C GLY A 59 0.36 2.20 -5.50
N CYS A 60 1.57 1.65 -5.36
CA CYS A 60 1.83 0.22 -5.38
C CYS A 60 2.96 -0.16 -4.43
N THR A 61 3.05 -1.45 -4.11
CA THR A 61 4.11 -2.01 -3.28
C THR A 61 4.98 -2.98 -4.09
N HIS A 62 6.21 -3.28 -3.65
CA HIS A 62 7.06 -4.27 -4.31
C HIS A 62 6.48 -5.69 -4.22
N GLU A 63 5.71 -5.90 -3.17
CA GLU A 63 5.05 -7.11 -2.74
C GLU A 63 3.91 -7.52 -3.69
N GLU A 64 3.39 -6.60 -4.52
CA GLU A 64 2.24 -6.87 -5.41
C GLU A 64 2.49 -7.99 -6.42
N ARG A 65 3.74 -8.18 -6.88
CA ARG A 65 4.07 -9.28 -7.81
C ARG A 65 4.00 -10.63 -7.08
N ALA A 66 4.71 -10.76 -5.97
CA ALA A 66 4.73 -12.00 -5.18
C ALA A 66 3.32 -12.38 -4.70
N LEU A 67 2.55 -11.39 -4.24
CA LEU A 67 1.16 -11.60 -3.83
C LEU A 67 0.28 -12.10 -4.99
N ARG A 68 0.43 -11.55 -6.19
CA ARG A 68 -0.33 -12.02 -7.36
C ARG A 68 -0.04 -13.47 -7.68
N ASP A 69 1.24 -13.87 -7.59
CA ASP A 69 1.64 -15.25 -7.82
C ASP A 69 1.02 -16.16 -6.76
N ILE A 70 1.06 -15.78 -5.46
CA ILE A 70 0.40 -16.53 -4.39
C ILE A 70 -1.11 -16.67 -4.67
N LEU A 71 -1.79 -15.57 -4.96
CA LEU A 71 -3.23 -15.56 -5.24
C LEU A 71 -3.60 -16.43 -6.45
N GLY A 72 -2.71 -16.54 -7.46
CA GLY A 72 -2.91 -17.41 -8.62
C GLY A 72 -2.83 -18.92 -8.29
N HIS A 73 -2.22 -19.28 -7.16
CA HIS A 73 -2.15 -20.66 -6.68
C HIS A 73 -3.21 -20.98 -5.62
N LEU A 74 -3.90 -19.97 -5.08
CA LEU A 74 -5.01 -20.19 -4.18
C LEU A 74 -6.22 -20.67 -4.99
N GLY A 75 -6.73 -21.84 -4.61
CA GLY A 75 -7.98 -22.37 -5.16
C GLY A 75 -9.21 -21.67 -4.58
N SER A 76 -10.37 -22.25 -4.83
CA SER A 76 -11.66 -21.78 -4.28
C SER A 76 -11.89 -22.17 -2.82
N ASP A 77 -11.02 -23.03 -2.26
CA ASP A 77 -11.19 -23.53 -0.91
C ASP A 77 -10.82 -22.47 0.13
N PRO A 78 -11.51 -22.45 1.29
CA PRO A 78 -11.12 -21.59 2.40
C PRO A 78 -9.66 -21.84 2.80
N TYR A 79 -8.92 -20.76 3.01
CA TYR A 79 -7.52 -20.82 3.41
C TYR A 79 -7.26 -20.00 4.68
N VAL A 80 -6.22 -20.40 5.41
CA VAL A 80 -5.68 -19.65 6.54
C VAL A 80 -4.35 -19.04 6.10
N ALA A 81 -4.22 -17.72 6.21
CA ALA A 81 -2.99 -17.01 5.87
C ALA A 81 -2.39 -16.37 7.12
N PHE A 82 -1.06 -16.44 7.26
CA PHE A 82 -0.30 -15.74 8.29
C PHE A 82 0.54 -14.65 7.63
N ASP A 83 0.18 -13.39 7.87
CA ASP A 83 0.95 -12.22 7.40
C ASP A 83 1.97 -11.82 8.47
N VAL A 84 3.17 -12.39 8.41
CA VAL A 84 4.23 -12.12 9.39
C VAL A 84 4.95 -10.84 9.03
N GLY A 85 4.97 -9.88 9.96
CA GLY A 85 5.46 -8.53 9.66
C GLY A 85 4.50 -7.76 8.75
N ALA A 86 3.20 -8.05 8.87
CA ALA A 86 2.09 -7.36 8.21
C ALA A 86 2.32 -5.85 8.30
N ASN A 87 2.86 -5.28 7.23
CA ASN A 87 3.37 -3.93 7.24
C ASN A 87 2.19 -2.94 7.17
N ALA A 88 2.02 -2.19 6.09
CA ALA A 88 0.81 -1.40 5.82
C ALA A 88 -0.44 -2.26 5.52
N GLY A 89 -0.48 -3.52 5.99
CA GLY A 89 -1.47 -4.52 5.60
C GLY A 89 -1.47 -4.84 4.11
N SER A 90 -0.39 -4.54 3.38
CA SER A 90 -0.34 -4.61 1.91
C SER A 90 -0.66 -5.99 1.34
N PHE A 91 -0.31 -7.06 2.08
CA PHE A 91 -0.70 -8.43 1.76
C PHE A 91 -2.07 -8.77 2.34
N SER A 92 -2.27 -8.55 3.66
CA SER A 92 -3.51 -8.87 4.37
C SER A 92 -4.77 -8.32 3.69
N VAL A 93 -4.78 -7.04 3.30
CA VAL A 93 -5.95 -6.41 2.64
C VAL A 93 -6.32 -7.14 1.35
N ARG A 94 -5.32 -7.57 0.59
CA ARG A 94 -5.51 -8.22 -0.71
C ARG A 94 -5.89 -9.69 -0.59
N LEU A 95 -5.31 -10.39 0.37
CA LEU A 95 -5.71 -11.75 0.72
C LEU A 95 -7.17 -11.74 1.19
N GLY A 96 -7.53 -10.88 2.14
CA GLY A 96 -8.92 -10.72 2.59
C GLY A 96 -9.90 -10.40 1.46
N ALA A 97 -9.54 -9.49 0.55
CA ALA A 97 -10.37 -9.15 -0.60
C ALA A 97 -10.52 -10.29 -1.63
N SER A 98 -9.62 -11.27 -1.62
CA SER A 98 -9.62 -12.42 -2.55
C SER A 98 -10.09 -13.71 -1.86
N ALA A 99 -10.42 -13.66 -0.57
CA ALA A 99 -10.87 -14.82 0.17
C ALA A 99 -12.27 -15.24 -0.32
N PRO A 100 -12.55 -16.54 -0.45
CA PRO A 100 -13.86 -17.02 -0.83
C PRO A 100 -14.89 -16.60 0.23
N ILE A 101 -15.94 -15.90 -0.20
CA ILE A 101 -17.05 -15.49 0.67
C ILE A 101 -17.88 -16.73 1.02
N ARG A 102 -18.02 -17.04 2.31
CA ARG A 102 -19.04 -18.01 2.74
C ARG A 102 -20.40 -17.33 2.67
N LEU A 103 -21.28 -17.86 1.82
CA LEU A 103 -22.68 -17.42 1.68
C LEU A 103 -23.51 -17.57 2.97
N SER A 104 -22.96 -18.15 4.04
CA SER A 104 -23.60 -18.22 5.37
C SER A 104 -23.47 -16.95 6.20
N ASP A 105 -22.60 -16.00 5.82
CA ASP A 105 -22.20 -14.89 6.70
C ASP A 105 -22.82 -13.54 6.28
N THR A 106 -23.77 -13.53 5.33
CA THR A 106 -24.68 -12.39 5.12
C THR A 106 -25.70 -12.31 6.25
N CYS A 107 -25.30 -11.72 7.37
CA CYS A 107 -26.26 -11.06 8.24
C CYS A 107 -26.74 -9.77 7.55
N VAL A 108 -28.06 -9.68 7.41
CA VAL A 108 -28.82 -8.51 6.95
C VAL A 108 -28.58 -7.31 7.86
#